data_AF-A0A954IDN2-F1
#
_entry.id   AF-A0A954IDN2-F1
#
_cell.length_a   1.000
_cell.length_b   1.000
_cell.length_c   1.000
_cell.angle_alpha   90.00
_cell.angle_beta   90.00
_cell.angle_gamma   90.00
#
_symmetry.space_group_name_H-M   'P 1'
#
loop_
_entity.id
_entity.type
_entity.pdbx_description
1 polymer ?
#
loop_
_entity_poly.entity_id
_entity_poly.type
_entity_poly.pdbx_seq_one_letter_code
_entity_poly.pdbx_strand_id
1 'polypeptide(L)'
;MNWRDLKIKWKLTVGFSAILGCLVLFTAMTWHYATNTKSRLDRIRDESARLALQGKEMQFHNVQVQQWLTDISATRGMEGFDDGFDEAADHAAEFRKRLDDFRSHYEQEQDVESLRAINELGIAFDGFYTMGRRMAQEYIDNGPEAGNLVMEEFDPYAASITEKLNAFVDQQEEELLSTIQQASDDLTTIVEYGTVFAAIGLIGSVFIVWLTNHSITTPLRLAVQFAEQVAAGNASDSVSFCQNDEIGELGRTLQAMARRMQGDLEESSVAAHEMSRRISNVSAKSSRASRVASDATELAQTSNENIRRLGVAATEIGKVIDTIQGIAEQTNLLALNATIEAARAGDAGSGFAVVANEVKELARQTASATDEIHTRIHEIQGTTDFAIESIGQIVSVISDMNEVSMEIASVISESAYSGTAY
;
A
#
# COMPACT_ATOMS: atom_id res chain seq x y z
N MET A 1 -11.15 -9.93 -20.41
CA MET A 1 -10.94 -9.76 -18.96
C MET A 1 -10.19 -8.45 -18.77
N ASN A 2 -10.72 -7.50 -18.00
CA ASN A 2 -10.11 -6.18 -17.84
C ASN A 2 -8.85 -6.31 -16.95
N TRP A 3 -7.70 -5.80 -17.38
CA TRP A 3 -6.44 -5.90 -16.63
C TRP A 3 -6.57 -5.33 -15.21
N ARG A 4 -7.44 -4.31 -15.05
CA ARG A 4 -7.69 -3.64 -13.76
C ARG A 4 -8.34 -4.57 -12.73
N ASP A 5 -9.09 -5.58 -13.17
CA ASP A 5 -9.82 -6.52 -12.30
C ASP A 5 -9.01 -7.76 -11.92
N LEU A 6 -7.81 -7.92 -12.48
CA LEU A 6 -6.92 -9.00 -12.08
C LEU A 6 -6.39 -8.75 -10.67
N LYS A 7 -6.33 -9.82 -9.87
CA LYS A 7 -5.62 -9.80 -8.60
C LYS A 7 -4.17 -9.35 -8.79
N ILE A 8 -3.62 -8.62 -7.82
CA ILE A 8 -2.25 -8.07 -7.86
C ILE A 8 -1.23 -9.17 -8.22
N LYS A 9 -1.36 -10.35 -7.62
CA LYS A 9 -0.46 -11.48 -7.91
C LYS A 9 -0.43 -11.84 -9.40
N TRP A 10 -1.58 -11.83 -10.07
CA TRP A 10 -1.69 -12.18 -11.49
C TRP A 10 -1.22 -11.04 -12.39
N LYS A 11 -1.44 -9.77 -11.99
CA LYS A 11 -0.87 -8.61 -12.68
C LYS A 11 0.67 -8.70 -12.73
N LEU A 12 1.30 -9.03 -11.59
CA LEU A 12 2.75 -9.16 -11.49
C LEU A 12 3.27 -10.40 -12.23
N THR A 13 2.68 -11.58 -11.99
CA THR A 13 3.17 -12.82 -12.62
C THR A 13 3.06 -12.78 -14.13
N VAL A 14 1.96 -12.29 -14.70
CA VAL A 14 1.83 -12.18 -16.17
C VAL A 14 2.88 -11.25 -16.76
N GLY A 15 3.12 -10.08 -16.13
CA GLY A 15 4.14 -9.14 -16.58
C GLY A 15 5.56 -9.75 -16.57
N PHE A 16 5.99 -10.31 -15.44
CA PHE A 16 7.33 -10.90 -15.32
C PHE A 16 7.49 -12.19 -16.14
N SER A 17 6.43 -13.00 -16.27
CA SER A 17 6.49 -14.26 -17.03
C SER A 17 6.62 -14.02 -18.53
N ALA A 18 6.04 -12.93 -19.05
CA ALA A 18 6.21 -12.56 -20.45
C ALA A 18 7.68 -12.23 -20.77
N ILE A 19 8.34 -11.41 -19.94
CA ILE A 19 9.78 -11.11 -20.09
C ILE A 19 10.61 -12.38 -19.97
N LEU A 20 10.36 -13.20 -18.94
CA LEU A 20 11.11 -14.42 -18.71
C LEU A 20 10.94 -15.41 -19.87
N GLY A 21 9.74 -15.55 -20.42
CA GLY A 21 9.46 -16.38 -21.59
C GLY A 21 10.25 -15.92 -22.82
N CYS A 22 10.28 -14.62 -23.10
CA CYS A 22 11.11 -14.06 -24.18
C CYS A 22 12.60 -14.34 -23.96
N LEU A 23 13.10 -14.20 -22.72
CA LEU A 23 14.49 -14.47 -22.39
C LEU A 23 14.86 -15.95 -22.54
N VAL A 24 13.97 -16.86 -22.14
CA VAL A 24 14.17 -18.31 -22.33
C VAL A 24 14.20 -18.67 -23.81
N LEU A 25 13.27 -18.14 -24.61
CA LEU A 25 13.25 -18.37 -26.06
C LEU A 25 14.51 -17.83 -26.74
N PHE A 26 14.92 -16.61 -26.39
CA PHE A 26 16.17 -16.02 -26.89
C PHE A 26 17.39 -16.87 -26.53
N THR A 27 17.45 -17.35 -25.28
CA THR A 27 18.56 -18.19 -24.81
C THR A 27 18.59 -19.53 -25.57
N ALA A 28 17.45 -20.20 -25.71
CA ALA A 28 17.36 -21.47 -26.43
C ALA A 28 17.73 -21.32 -27.92
N MET A 29 17.29 -20.24 -28.54
CA MET A 29 17.63 -19.90 -29.92
C MET A 29 19.13 -19.63 -30.08
N THR A 30 19.69 -18.76 -29.23
CA THR A 30 21.13 -18.43 -29.25
C THR A 30 21.97 -19.69 -29.04
N TRP A 31 21.55 -20.56 -28.13
CA TRP A 31 22.19 -21.85 -27.90
C TRP A 31 22.20 -22.71 -29.17
N HIS A 32 21.04 -22.87 -29.83
CA HIS A 32 20.92 -23.65 -31.07
C HIS A 32 21.87 -23.16 -32.18
N TYR A 33 21.84 -21.85 -32.48
CA TYR A 33 22.72 -21.30 -33.51
C TYR A 33 24.19 -21.37 -33.09
N ALA A 34 24.54 -21.06 -31.84
CA ALA A 34 25.91 -21.16 -31.37
C ALA A 34 26.46 -22.59 -31.46
N THR A 35 25.65 -23.61 -31.16
CA THR A 35 26.05 -25.01 -31.33
C THR A 35 26.25 -25.39 -32.80
N ASN A 36 25.39 -24.90 -33.70
CA ASN A 36 25.54 -25.14 -35.13
C ASN A 36 26.79 -24.44 -35.68
N THR A 37 27.00 -23.17 -35.35
CA THR A 37 28.21 -22.42 -35.73
C THR A 37 29.46 -23.11 -35.24
N LYS A 38 29.48 -23.60 -33.99
CA LYS A 38 30.61 -24.35 -33.45
C LYS A 38 30.89 -25.60 -34.28
N SER A 39 29.85 -26.39 -34.59
CA SER A 39 29.99 -27.58 -35.44
C SER A 39 30.55 -27.25 -36.83
N ARG A 40 30.08 -26.17 -37.46
CA ARG A 40 30.60 -25.70 -38.75
C ARG A 40 32.06 -25.23 -38.66
N LEU A 41 32.44 -24.54 -37.58
CA LEU A 41 33.82 -24.11 -37.35
C LEU A 41 34.75 -25.31 -37.14
N ASP A 42 34.31 -26.33 -36.41
CA ASP A 42 35.06 -27.58 -36.26
C ASP A 42 35.21 -28.27 -37.63
N ARG A 43 34.15 -28.31 -38.47
CA ARG A 43 34.22 -28.84 -39.85
C ARG A 43 35.18 -28.05 -40.75
N ILE A 44 35.16 -26.73 -40.69
CA ILE A 44 36.11 -25.88 -41.42
C ILE A 44 37.54 -26.20 -41.00
N ARG A 45 37.81 -26.29 -39.69
CA ARG A 45 39.15 -26.53 -39.15
C ARG A 45 39.68 -27.92 -39.52
N ASP A 46 38.87 -28.95 -39.32
CA ASP A 46 39.32 -30.34 -39.34
C ASP A 46 39.17 -31.02 -40.71
N GLU A 47 38.26 -30.52 -41.57
CA GLU A 47 37.88 -31.14 -42.84
C GLU A 47 38.05 -30.16 -44.01
N SER A 48 37.15 -29.20 -44.19
CA SER A 48 37.05 -28.41 -45.44
C SER A 48 38.32 -27.62 -45.75
N ALA A 49 38.97 -27.00 -44.75
CA ALA A 49 40.22 -26.25 -44.99
C ALA A 49 41.40 -27.19 -45.31
N ARG A 50 41.45 -28.35 -44.67
CA ARG A 50 42.48 -29.36 -44.91
C ARG A 50 42.35 -29.92 -46.32
N LEU A 51 41.13 -30.30 -46.74
CA LEU A 51 40.86 -30.83 -48.07
C LEU A 51 41.16 -29.81 -49.16
N ALA A 52 40.69 -28.56 -49.02
CA ALA A 52 41.00 -27.50 -49.98
C ALA A 52 42.52 -27.27 -50.13
N LEU A 53 43.27 -27.29 -49.02
CA LEU A 53 44.74 -27.17 -49.05
C LEU A 53 45.37 -28.39 -49.77
N GLN A 54 44.93 -29.60 -49.46
CA GLN A 54 45.43 -30.82 -50.10
C GLN A 54 45.18 -30.81 -51.62
N GLY A 55 44.03 -30.30 -52.06
CA GLY A 55 43.73 -30.09 -53.48
C GLY A 55 44.68 -29.10 -54.16
N LYS A 56 44.95 -27.94 -53.55
CA LYS A 56 45.94 -26.97 -54.07
C LYS A 56 47.34 -27.56 -54.13
N GLU A 57 47.72 -28.38 -53.17
CA GLU A 57 49.00 -29.07 -53.19
C GLU A 57 49.06 -30.19 -54.25
N MET A 58 47.93 -30.84 -54.60
CA MET A 58 47.86 -31.72 -55.77
C MET A 58 48.09 -30.95 -57.08
N GLN A 59 47.51 -29.75 -57.24
CA GLN A 59 47.83 -28.86 -58.37
C GLN A 59 49.32 -28.54 -58.43
N PHE A 60 49.93 -28.20 -57.29
CA PHE A 60 51.37 -27.96 -57.20
C PHE A 60 52.19 -29.17 -57.69
N HIS A 61 51.90 -30.37 -57.19
CA HIS A 61 52.62 -31.57 -57.59
C HIS A 61 52.40 -31.94 -59.05
N ASN A 62 51.19 -31.77 -59.60
CA ASN A 62 50.93 -32.00 -61.03
C ASN A 62 51.78 -31.07 -61.91
N VAL A 63 51.88 -29.79 -61.55
CA VAL A 63 52.74 -28.82 -62.24
C VAL A 63 54.21 -29.21 -62.15
N GLN A 64 54.68 -29.65 -60.98
CA GLN A 64 56.08 -30.08 -60.83
C GLN A 64 56.39 -31.33 -61.64
N VAL A 65 55.49 -32.32 -61.67
CA VAL A 65 55.63 -33.50 -62.53
C VAL A 65 55.76 -33.08 -64.00
N GLN A 66 54.90 -32.18 -64.47
CA GLN A 66 55.00 -31.66 -65.83
C GLN A 66 56.33 -30.95 -66.06
N GLN A 67 56.72 -30.06 -65.16
CA GLN A 67 57.94 -29.26 -65.23
C GLN A 67 59.17 -30.16 -65.37
N TRP A 68 59.37 -31.11 -64.46
CA TRP A 68 60.52 -32.01 -64.47
C TRP A 68 60.56 -32.93 -65.69
N LEU A 69 59.40 -33.46 -66.11
CA LEU A 69 59.32 -34.27 -67.33
C LEU A 69 59.64 -33.44 -68.58
N THR A 70 59.19 -32.19 -68.66
CA THR A 70 59.53 -31.31 -69.78
C THR A 70 60.99 -30.84 -69.75
N ASP A 71 61.56 -30.62 -68.56
CA ASP A 71 62.94 -30.16 -68.40
C ASP A 71 63.93 -31.28 -68.79
N ILE A 72 63.69 -32.52 -68.35
CA ILE A 72 64.51 -33.66 -68.77
C ILE A 72 64.35 -33.97 -70.27
N SER A 73 63.17 -33.73 -70.87
CA SER A 73 63.00 -33.78 -72.33
C SER A 73 63.85 -32.73 -73.05
N ALA A 74 63.89 -31.50 -72.53
CA ALA A 74 64.62 -30.40 -73.12
C ALA A 74 66.15 -30.57 -72.98
N THR A 75 66.60 -31.04 -71.82
CA THR A 75 68.03 -31.30 -71.54
C THR A 75 68.50 -32.64 -72.09
N ARG A 76 67.59 -33.56 -72.41
CA ARG A 76 67.87 -34.92 -72.91
C ARG A 76 68.77 -35.74 -71.98
N GLY A 77 68.61 -35.56 -70.66
CA GLY A 77 69.40 -36.29 -69.65
C GLY A 77 70.91 -36.05 -69.77
N MET A 78 71.33 -34.83 -70.17
CA MET A 78 72.74 -34.45 -70.16
C MET A 78 73.34 -34.63 -68.76
N GLU A 79 74.65 -34.92 -68.69
CA GLU A 79 75.36 -35.11 -67.42
C GLU A 79 75.13 -33.91 -66.47
N GLY A 80 74.53 -34.18 -65.30
CA GLY A 80 74.11 -33.16 -64.33
C GLY A 80 72.66 -32.68 -64.44
N PHE A 81 71.86 -33.23 -65.35
CA PHE A 81 70.43 -32.95 -65.58
C PHE A 81 69.60 -34.24 -65.81
N ASP A 82 70.05 -35.37 -65.26
CA ASP A 82 69.44 -36.70 -65.42
C ASP A 82 68.48 -37.07 -64.27
N ASP A 83 68.28 -36.17 -63.30
CA ASP A 83 67.44 -36.34 -62.12
C ASP A 83 65.94 -36.09 -62.37
N GLY A 84 65.56 -35.50 -63.51
CA GLY A 84 64.17 -35.12 -63.77
C GLY A 84 63.15 -36.27 -63.73
N PHE A 85 63.55 -37.53 -63.99
CA PHE A 85 62.65 -38.67 -63.76
C PHE A 85 62.43 -38.99 -62.28
N ASP A 86 63.47 -38.85 -61.45
CA ASP A 86 63.41 -39.11 -60.01
C ASP A 86 62.61 -38.01 -59.32
N GLU A 87 62.86 -36.74 -59.65
CA GLU A 87 62.11 -35.60 -59.12
C GLU A 87 60.63 -35.62 -59.55
N ALA A 88 60.36 -35.99 -60.82
CA ALA A 88 58.98 -36.22 -61.26
C ALA A 88 58.32 -37.40 -60.53
N ALA A 89 59.08 -38.45 -60.20
CA ALA A 89 58.56 -39.60 -59.47
C ALA A 89 58.21 -39.24 -58.02
N ASP A 90 59.03 -38.45 -57.34
CA ASP A 90 58.80 -37.99 -55.97
C ASP A 90 57.54 -37.10 -55.90
N HIS A 91 57.39 -36.15 -56.82
CA HIS A 91 56.17 -35.35 -56.88
C HIS A 91 54.94 -36.16 -57.29
N ALA A 92 55.09 -37.17 -58.16
CA ALA A 92 54.00 -38.07 -58.49
C ALA A 92 53.59 -38.95 -57.30
N ALA A 93 54.52 -39.32 -56.42
CA ALA A 93 54.23 -40.04 -55.18
C ALA A 93 53.45 -39.17 -54.19
N GLU A 94 53.84 -37.91 -54.01
CA GLU A 94 53.09 -36.98 -53.15
C GLU A 94 51.70 -36.64 -53.70
N PHE A 95 51.54 -36.54 -55.04
CA PHE A 95 50.22 -36.41 -55.65
C PHE A 95 49.33 -37.63 -55.32
N ARG A 96 49.84 -38.85 -55.54
CA ARG A 96 49.09 -40.09 -55.28
C ARG A 96 48.72 -40.23 -53.81
N LYS A 97 49.62 -39.89 -52.89
CA LYS A 97 49.35 -39.91 -51.45
C LYS A 97 48.16 -39.02 -51.08
N ARG A 98 48.07 -37.81 -51.64
CA ARG A 98 46.94 -36.90 -51.42
C ARG A 98 45.65 -37.43 -52.03
N LEU A 99 45.76 -38.04 -53.21
CA LEU A 99 44.64 -38.69 -53.86
C LEU A 99 44.08 -39.84 -53.01
N ASP A 100 44.95 -40.62 -52.36
CA ASP A 100 44.56 -41.68 -51.44
C ASP A 100 43.99 -41.15 -50.12
N ASP A 101 44.49 -40.02 -49.62
CA ASP A 101 43.89 -39.30 -48.47
C ASP A 101 42.45 -38.89 -48.77
N PHE A 102 42.20 -38.29 -49.95
CA PHE A 102 40.85 -37.94 -50.41
C PHE A 102 39.97 -39.18 -50.58
N ARG A 103 40.49 -40.24 -51.20
CA ARG A 103 39.76 -41.52 -51.36
C ARG A 103 39.34 -42.06 -50.00
N SER A 104 40.26 -42.11 -49.04
CA SER A 104 40.00 -42.60 -47.68
C SER A 104 38.97 -41.75 -46.95
N HIS A 105 38.99 -40.43 -47.13
CA HIS A 105 37.99 -39.53 -46.57
C HIS A 105 36.59 -39.78 -47.17
N TYR A 106 36.46 -39.83 -48.51
CA TYR A 106 35.16 -40.07 -49.15
C TYR A 106 34.61 -41.47 -48.89
N GLU A 107 35.48 -42.48 -48.71
CA GLU A 107 35.07 -43.82 -48.27
C GLU A 107 34.49 -43.80 -46.84
N GLN A 108 35.09 -43.03 -45.94
CA GLN A 108 34.59 -42.88 -44.56
C GLN A 108 33.25 -42.16 -44.51
N GLU A 109 33.06 -41.12 -45.32
CA GLU A 109 31.80 -40.37 -45.45
C GLU A 109 30.74 -41.08 -46.29
N GLN A 110 31.10 -42.19 -46.95
CA GLN A 110 30.24 -42.91 -47.90
C GLN A 110 29.78 -42.04 -49.08
N ASP A 111 30.59 -41.06 -49.48
CA ASP A 111 30.31 -40.16 -50.59
C ASP A 111 30.70 -40.83 -51.92
N VAL A 112 29.74 -41.53 -52.51
CA VAL A 112 29.91 -42.29 -53.76
C VAL A 112 30.25 -41.38 -54.95
N GLU A 113 29.74 -40.15 -54.98
CA GLU A 113 29.95 -39.23 -56.10
C GLU A 113 31.37 -38.65 -56.07
N SER A 114 31.80 -38.16 -54.91
CA SER A 114 33.16 -37.65 -54.71
C SER A 114 34.20 -38.77 -54.83
N LEU A 115 33.88 -39.99 -54.38
CA LEU A 115 34.73 -41.17 -54.57
C LEU A 115 34.90 -41.52 -56.06
N ARG A 116 33.85 -41.37 -56.86
CA ARG A 116 33.96 -41.54 -58.31
C ARG A 116 34.84 -40.46 -58.93
N ALA A 117 34.63 -39.20 -58.57
CA ALA A 117 35.40 -38.08 -59.10
C ALA A 117 36.90 -38.20 -58.80
N ILE A 118 37.27 -38.54 -57.57
CA ILE A 118 38.69 -38.71 -57.18
C ILE A 118 39.34 -39.91 -57.88
N ASN A 119 38.59 -40.98 -58.14
CA ASN A 119 39.09 -42.14 -58.88
C ASN A 119 39.30 -41.82 -60.37
N GLU A 120 38.38 -41.08 -61.00
CA GLU A 120 38.56 -40.60 -62.38
C GLU A 120 39.75 -39.64 -62.49
N LEU A 121 39.98 -38.80 -61.47
CA LEU A 121 41.16 -37.93 -61.38
C LEU A 121 42.46 -38.75 -61.29
N GLY A 122 42.46 -39.84 -60.52
CA GLY A 122 43.61 -40.74 -60.40
C GLY A 122 43.96 -41.43 -61.71
N ILE A 123 42.95 -41.91 -62.45
CA ILE A 123 43.13 -42.49 -63.79
C ILE A 123 43.71 -41.45 -64.75
N ALA A 124 43.19 -40.22 -64.74
CA ALA A 124 43.71 -39.14 -65.57
C ALA A 124 45.17 -38.81 -65.24
N PHE A 125 45.52 -38.77 -63.96
CA PHE A 125 46.89 -38.51 -63.51
C PHE A 125 47.86 -39.63 -63.90
N ASP A 126 47.47 -40.90 -63.73
CA ASP A 126 48.34 -42.03 -64.10
C ASP A 126 48.58 -42.10 -65.61
N GLY A 127 47.55 -41.78 -66.42
CA GLY A 127 47.68 -41.65 -67.87
C GLY A 127 48.64 -40.52 -68.26
N PHE A 128 48.45 -39.34 -67.66
CA PHE A 128 49.35 -38.19 -67.81
C PHE A 128 50.80 -38.54 -67.43
N TYR A 129 51.03 -39.09 -66.24
CA TYR A 129 52.38 -39.42 -65.77
C TYR A 129 53.06 -40.47 -66.67
N THR A 130 52.34 -41.52 -67.05
CA THR A 130 52.88 -42.60 -67.89
C THR A 130 53.24 -42.09 -69.29
N MET A 131 52.34 -41.31 -69.90
CA MET A 131 52.58 -40.76 -71.23
C MET A 131 53.69 -39.69 -71.19
N GLY A 132 53.73 -38.85 -70.15
CA GLY A 132 54.77 -37.86 -69.96
C GLY A 132 56.15 -38.49 -69.79
N ARG A 133 56.26 -39.61 -69.08
CA ARG A 133 57.51 -40.38 -69.00
C ARG A 133 57.93 -40.98 -70.34
N ARG A 134 56.98 -41.52 -71.11
CA ARG A 134 57.25 -42.04 -72.47
C ARG A 134 57.73 -40.92 -73.39
N MET A 135 57.08 -39.75 -73.33
CA MET A 135 57.48 -38.56 -74.08
C MET A 135 58.92 -38.17 -73.75
N ALA A 136 59.23 -38.02 -72.46
CA ALA A 136 60.58 -37.67 -72.01
C ALA A 136 61.64 -38.70 -72.43
N GLN A 137 61.34 -39.99 -72.31
CA GLN A 137 62.24 -41.05 -72.75
C GLN A 137 62.50 -40.99 -74.26
N GLU A 138 61.47 -40.70 -75.07
CA GLU A 138 61.61 -40.58 -76.52
C GLU A 138 62.49 -39.40 -76.93
N TYR A 139 62.41 -38.27 -76.22
CA TYR A 139 63.31 -37.12 -76.41
C TYR A 139 64.77 -37.47 -76.11
N ILE A 140 65.02 -38.32 -75.10
CA ILE A 140 66.35 -38.79 -74.73
C ILE A 140 66.89 -39.78 -75.77
N ASP A 141 66.09 -40.79 -76.14
CA ASP A 141 66.55 -41.91 -76.97
C ASP A 141 66.64 -41.54 -78.46
N ASN A 142 65.65 -40.81 -78.98
CA ASN A 142 65.46 -40.60 -80.41
C ASN A 142 65.44 -39.11 -80.82
N GLY A 143 65.58 -38.20 -79.86
CA GLY A 143 65.72 -36.77 -80.10
C GLY A 143 64.40 -36.04 -80.41
N PRO A 144 64.46 -34.73 -80.74
CA PRO A 144 63.29 -33.87 -80.80
C PRO A 144 62.24 -34.26 -81.83
N GLU A 145 62.63 -34.81 -83.00
CA GLU A 145 61.65 -35.19 -84.04
C GLU A 145 60.72 -36.31 -83.56
N ALA A 146 61.28 -37.33 -82.89
CA ALA A 146 60.50 -38.43 -82.33
C ALA A 146 59.74 -38.00 -81.07
N GLY A 147 60.39 -37.23 -80.19
CA GLY A 147 59.77 -36.68 -78.98
C GLY A 147 58.56 -35.76 -79.27
N ASN A 148 58.64 -34.92 -80.31
CA ASN A 148 57.53 -34.04 -80.74
C ASN A 148 56.28 -34.83 -81.12
N LEU A 149 56.42 -36.00 -81.76
CA LEU A 149 55.28 -36.85 -82.12
C LEU A 149 54.59 -37.40 -80.87
N VAL A 150 55.36 -37.82 -79.87
CA VAL A 150 54.81 -38.30 -78.59
C VAL A 150 54.28 -37.13 -77.75
N MET A 151 54.81 -35.91 -77.93
CA MET A 151 54.26 -34.71 -77.32
C MET A 151 52.84 -34.42 -77.81
N GLU A 152 52.57 -34.56 -79.11
CA GLU A 152 51.20 -34.45 -79.65
C GLU A 152 50.26 -35.52 -79.06
N GLU A 153 50.77 -36.74 -78.80
CA GLU A 153 50.01 -37.79 -78.08
C GLU A 153 49.79 -37.47 -76.59
N PHE A 154 50.71 -36.73 -75.96
CA PHE A 154 50.68 -36.37 -74.55
C PHE A 154 49.76 -35.19 -74.23
N ASP A 155 49.68 -34.19 -75.12
CA ASP A 155 48.90 -32.96 -74.92
C ASP A 155 47.45 -33.22 -74.44
N PRO A 156 46.68 -34.19 -75.00
CA PRO A 156 45.35 -34.51 -74.50
C PRO A 156 45.32 -35.02 -73.05
N TYR A 157 46.35 -35.76 -72.62
CA TYR A 157 46.45 -36.24 -71.24
C TYR A 157 46.75 -35.09 -70.28
N ALA A 158 47.66 -34.19 -70.65
CA ALA A 158 48.00 -33.00 -69.86
C ALA A 158 46.82 -32.04 -69.73
N ALA A 159 46.06 -31.83 -70.80
CA ALA A 159 44.83 -31.04 -70.77
C ALA A 159 43.77 -31.71 -69.88
N SER A 160 43.57 -33.02 -70.02
CA SER A 160 42.55 -33.76 -69.27
C SER A 160 42.79 -33.76 -67.75
N ILE A 161 44.03 -34.00 -67.31
CA ILE A 161 44.35 -33.94 -65.88
C ILE A 161 44.19 -32.51 -65.34
N THR A 162 44.63 -31.50 -66.09
CA THR A 162 44.54 -30.09 -65.67
C THR A 162 43.09 -29.65 -65.51
N GLU A 163 42.23 -29.98 -66.48
CA GLU A 163 40.80 -29.65 -66.43
C GLU A 163 40.11 -30.33 -65.23
N LYS A 164 40.30 -31.65 -65.07
CA LYS A 164 39.69 -32.42 -63.97
C LYS A 164 40.21 -31.98 -62.61
N LEU A 165 41.51 -31.71 -62.49
CA LEU A 165 42.14 -31.28 -61.25
C LEU A 165 41.69 -29.88 -60.86
N ASN A 166 41.61 -28.94 -61.80
CA ASN A 166 41.11 -27.59 -61.53
C ASN A 166 39.65 -27.63 -61.09
N ALA A 167 38.78 -28.36 -61.83
CA ALA A 167 37.38 -28.51 -61.44
C ALA A 167 37.23 -29.13 -60.04
N PHE A 168 38.05 -30.13 -59.70
CA PHE A 168 38.06 -30.75 -58.38
C PHE A 168 38.49 -29.76 -57.28
N VAL A 169 39.57 -29.01 -57.50
CA VAL A 169 40.06 -28.03 -56.52
C VAL A 169 39.10 -26.87 -56.34
N ASP A 170 38.52 -26.36 -57.43
CA ASP A 170 37.53 -25.28 -57.39
C ASP A 170 36.31 -25.73 -56.58
N GLN A 171 35.87 -26.99 -56.73
CA GLN A 171 34.81 -27.56 -55.90
C GLN A 171 35.18 -27.58 -54.40
N GLN A 172 36.41 -27.97 -54.03
CA GLN A 172 36.84 -27.96 -52.63
C GLN A 172 36.91 -26.54 -52.06
N GLU A 173 37.32 -25.55 -52.87
CA GLU A 173 37.37 -24.15 -52.49
C GLU A 173 35.96 -23.57 -52.30
N GLU A 174 35.02 -23.87 -53.20
CA GLU A 174 33.62 -23.49 -53.08
C GLU A 174 32.95 -24.09 -51.84
N GLU A 175 33.21 -25.36 -51.51
CA GLU A 175 32.66 -25.99 -50.31
C GLU A 175 33.19 -25.33 -49.02
N LEU A 176 34.49 -25.03 -48.97
CA LEU A 176 35.10 -24.32 -47.85
C LEU A 176 34.48 -22.91 -47.67
N LEU A 177 34.41 -22.14 -48.75
CA LEU A 177 33.84 -20.79 -48.72
C LEU A 177 32.36 -20.81 -48.34
N SER A 178 31.59 -21.76 -48.87
CA SER A 178 30.18 -21.97 -48.51
C SER A 178 30.02 -22.27 -47.02
N THR A 179 30.88 -23.13 -46.46
CA THR A 179 30.82 -23.48 -45.03
C THR A 179 31.19 -22.28 -44.14
N ILE A 180 32.19 -21.49 -44.54
CA ILE A 180 32.56 -20.23 -43.86
C ILE A 180 31.39 -19.24 -43.91
N GLN A 181 30.77 -19.06 -45.07
CA GLN A 181 29.64 -18.15 -45.24
C GLN A 181 28.48 -18.58 -44.34
N GLN A 182 28.14 -19.86 -44.30
CA GLN A 182 27.07 -20.37 -43.44
C GLN A 182 27.35 -20.15 -41.95
N ALA A 183 28.62 -20.30 -41.51
CA ALA A 183 29.01 -19.98 -40.13
C ALA A 183 28.88 -18.47 -39.84
N SER A 184 29.24 -17.61 -40.79
CA SER A 184 29.08 -16.16 -40.70
C SER A 184 27.59 -15.75 -40.66
N ASP A 185 26.75 -16.39 -41.45
CA ASP A 185 25.30 -16.14 -41.50
C ASP A 185 24.64 -16.55 -40.17
N ASP A 186 25.03 -17.68 -39.58
CA ASP A 186 24.55 -18.09 -38.25
C ASP A 186 24.92 -17.04 -37.18
N LEU A 187 26.15 -16.50 -37.21
CA LEU A 187 26.58 -15.43 -36.29
C LEU A 187 25.79 -14.13 -36.50
N THR A 188 25.57 -13.74 -37.74
CA THR A 188 24.77 -12.56 -38.09
C THR A 188 23.34 -12.72 -37.59
N THR A 189 22.76 -13.90 -37.79
CA THR A 189 21.43 -14.27 -37.32
C THR A 189 21.33 -14.15 -35.79
N ILE A 190 22.33 -14.64 -35.04
CA ILE A 190 22.38 -14.47 -33.57
C ILE A 190 22.34 -12.99 -33.18
N VAL A 191 23.14 -12.15 -33.84
CA VAL A 191 23.21 -10.71 -33.53
C VAL A 191 21.88 -10.01 -33.84
N GLU A 192 21.30 -10.24 -35.03
CA GLU A 192 20.03 -9.64 -35.44
C GLU A 192 18.90 -9.98 -34.47
N TYR A 193 18.69 -11.27 -34.18
CA TYR A 193 17.68 -11.67 -33.21
C TYR A 193 17.99 -11.15 -31.80
N GLY A 194 19.27 -11.12 -31.39
CA GLY A 194 19.68 -10.50 -30.13
C GLY A 194 19.24 -9.05 -30.00
N THR A 195 19.39 -8.24 -31.05
CA THR A 195 18.92 -6.84 -31.04
C THR A 195 17.38 -6.74 -30.97
N VAL A 196 16.66 -7.62 -31.66
CA VAL A 196 15.19 -7.66 -31.64
C VAL A 196 14.67 -8.05 -30.25
N PHE A 197 15.22 -9.11 -29.63
CA PHE A 197 14.84 -9.53 -28.29
C PHE A 197 15.19 -8.47 -27.24
N ALA A 198 16.33 -7.79 -27.37
CA ALA A 198 16.69 -6.68 -26.49
C ALA A 198 15.69 -5.51 -26.61
N ALA A 199 15.29 -5.14 -27.82
CA ALA A 199 14.28 -4.10 -28.05
C ALA A 199 12.90 -4.47 -27.47
N ILE A 200 12.45 -5.71 -27.69
CA ILE A 200 11.21 -6.25 -27.11
C ILE A 200 11.28 -6.23 -25.58
N GLY A 201 12.40 -6.64 -25.00
CA GLY A 201 12.63 -6.61 -23.55
C GLY A 201 12.52 -5.20 -22.97
N LEU A 202 13.09 -4.20 -23.65
CA LEU A 202 13.04 -2.80 -23.21
C LEU A 202 11.62 -2.23 -23.30
N ILE A 203 10.93 -2.44 -24.43
CA ILE A 203 9.54 -2.01 -24.62
C ILE A 203 8.62 -2.69 -23.60
N GLY A 204 8.77 -4.01 -23.41
CA GLY A 204 8.03 -4.79 -22.43
C GLY A 204 8.24 -4.27 -21.01
N SER A 205 9.47 -3.90 -20.65
CA SER A 205 9.80 -3.34 -19.34
C SER A 205 9.11 -1.99 -19.10
N VAL A 206 9.16 -1.08 -20.07
CA VAL A 206 8.44 0.22 -19.99
C VAL A 206 6.94 0.02 -19.86
N PHE A 207 6.39 -0.93 -20.64
CA PHE A 207 4.97 -1.25 -20.60
C PHE A 207 4.54 -1.84 -19.26
N ILE A 208 5.36 -2.71 -18.65
CA ILE A 208 5.09 -3.26 -17.31
C ILE A 208 5.13 -2.16 -16.25
N VAL A 209 6.10 -1.23 -16.31
CA VAL A 209 6.15 -0.08 -15.40
C VAL A 209 4.88 0.78 -15.53
N TRP A 210 4.45 1.06 -16.76
CA TRP A 210 3.21 1.79 -17.03
C TRP A 210 1.99 1.06 -16.47
N LEU A 211 1.89 -0.25 -16.71
CA LEU A 211 0.81 -1.11 -16.18
C LEU A 211 0.78 -1.09 -14.66
N THR A 212 1.91 -1.31 -13.98
CA THR A 212 1.99 -1.31 -12.52
C THR A 212 1.59 0.06 -11.95
N ASN A 213 2.06 1.15 -12.55
CA ASN A 213 1.74 2.49 -12.09
C ASN A 213 0.22 2.81 -12.21
N HIS A 214 -0.39 2.43 -13.32
CA HIS A 214 -1.81 2.70 -13.56
C HIS A 214 -2.76 1.73 -12.84
N SER A 215 -2.36 0.47 -12.70
CA SER A 215 -3.22 -0.59 -12.14
C SER A 215 -3.03 -0.86 -10.65
N ILE A 216 -1.95 -0.36 -10.04
CA ILE A 216 -1.64 -0.56 -8.61
C ILE A 216 -1.28 0.76 -7.93
N THR A 217 -0.21 1.43 -8.36
CA THR A 217 0.37 2.58 -7.64
C THR A 217 -0.59 3.76 -7.53
N THR A 218 -1.19 4.18 -8.64
CA THR A 218 -2.10 5.35 -8.66
C THR A 218 -3.37 5.10 -7.82
N PRO A 219 -4.09 3.98 -7.99
CA PRO A 219 -5.23 3.63 -7.13
C PRO A 219 -4.87 3.52 -5.63
N LEU A 220 -3.71 2.95 -5.31
CA LEU A 220 -3.26 2.84 -3.92
C LEU A 220 -2.96 4.22 -3.32
N ARG A 221 -2.35 5.13 -4.08
CA ARG A 221 -2.13 6.51 -3.65
C ARG A 221 -3.44 7.24 -3.36
N LEU A 222 -4.45 7.03 -4.20
CA LEU A 222 -5.80 7.55 -3.96
C LEU A 222 -6.42 6.99 -2.67
N ALA A 223 -6.24 5.70 -2.39
CA ALA A 223 -6.69 5.08 -1.14
C ALA A 223 -6.02 5.68 0.10
N VAL A 224 -4.71 5.94 0.03
CA VAL A 224 -3.96 6.60 1.11
C VAL A 224 -4.46 8.04 1.33
N GLN A 225 -4.61 8.82 0.26
CA GLN A 225 -5.12 10.19 0.35
C GLN A 225 -6.53 10.25 0.94
N PHE A 226 -7.39 9.32 0.55
CA PHE A 226 -8.74 9.21 1.11
C PHE A 226 -8.70 8.85 2.60
N ALA A 227 -7.84 7.93 3.01
CA ALA A 227 -7.66 7.60 4.42
C ALA A 227 -7.12 8.80 5.24
N GLU A 228 -6.20 9.60 4.69
CA GLU A 228 -5.72 10.83 5.31
C GLU A 228 -6.83 11.87 5.48
N GLN A 229 -7.71 12.03 4.49
CA GLN A 229 -8.87 12.92 4.58
C GLN A 229 -9.84 12.49 5.69
N VAL A 230 -10.16 11.19 5.75
CA VAL A 230 -11.01 10.62 6.81
C VAL A 230 -10.36 10.82 8.18
N ALA A 231 -9.04 10.59 8.31
CA ALA A 231 -8.32 10.82 9.56
C ALA A 231 -8.30 12.30 9.99
N ALA A 232 -8.33 13.23 9.02
CA ALA A 232 -8.47 14.66 9.27
C ALA A 232 -9.92 15.09 9.57
N GLY A 233 -10.87 14.16 9.67
CA GLY A 233 -12.29 14.44 9.93
C GLY A 233 -13.09 14.84 8.70
N ASN A 234 -12.49 14.87 7.50
CA ASN A 234 -13.19 15.10 6.25
C ASN A 234 -13.60 13.77 5.61
N ALA A 235 -14.73 13.21 6.06
CA ALA A 235 -15.29 11.99 5.51
C ALA A 235 -16.34 12.24 4.40
N SER A 236 -16.57 13.50 4.02
CA SER A 236 -17.62 13.94 3.07
C SER A 236 -17.37 13.54 1.62
N ASP A 237 -16.11 13.41 1.23
CA ASP A 237 -15.76 13.08 -0.14
C ASP A 237 -16.05 11.61 -0.44
N SER A 238 -16.56 11.34 -1.66
CA SER A 238 -16.77 9.98 -2.13
C SER A 238 -15.76 9.65 -3.23
N VAL A 239 -14.78 8.81 -2.90
CA VAL A 239 -13.79 8.32 -3.88
C VAL A 239 -14.22 6.94 -4.36
N SER A 240 -14.64 6.82 -5.62
CA SER A 240 -15.12 5.55 -6.20
C SER A 240 -13.95 4.65 -6.62
N PHE A 241 -13.81 3.49 -5.96
CA PHE A 241 -12.88 2.44 -6.37
C PHE A 241 -13.58 1.41 -7.27
N CYS A 242 -13.47 1.59 -8.59
CA CYS A 242 -14.20 0.75 -9.57
C CYS A 242 -13.55 -0.61 -9.88
N GLN A 243 -12.48 -1.00 -9.17
CA GLN A 243 -11.72 -2.22 -9.48
C GLN A 243 -12.29 -3.42 -8.71
N ASN A 244 -12.22 -4.61 -9.32
CA ASN A 244 -12.63 -5.86 -8.69
C ASN A 244 -11.47 -6.68 -8.10
N ASP A 245 -10.37 -6.01 -7.77
CA ASP A 245 -9.17 -6.60 -7.16
C ASP A 245 -9.03 -6.23 -5.67
N GLU A 246 -7.87 -6.55 -5.07
CA GLU A 246 -7.57 -6.25 -3.68
C GLU A 246 -7.56 -4.73 -3.38
N ILE A 247 -7.19 -3.89 -4.35
CA ILE A 247 -7.24 -2.42 -4.18
C ILE A 247 -8.68 -1.92 -4.18
N GLY A 248 -9.52 -2.49 -5.06
CA GLY A 248 -10.96 -2.23 -5.04
C GLY A 248 -11.62 -2.65 -3.73
N GLU A 249 -11.24 -3.79 -3.17
CA GLU A 249 -11.70 -4.26 -1.86
C GLU A 249 -11.27 -3.31 -0.73
N LEU A 250 -10.00 -2.92 -0.68
CA LEU A 250 -9.49 -1.91 0.27
C LEU A 250 -10.29 -0.61 0.17
N GLY A 251 -10.52 -0.12 -1.04
CA GLY A 251 -11.27 1.09 -1.30
C GLY A 251 -12.72 1.03 -0.81
N ARG A 252 -13.42 -0.09 -1.04
CA ARG A 252 -14.79 -0.31 -0.52
C ARG A 252 -14.81 -0.34 1.01
N THR A 253 -13.82 -0.98 1.64
CA THR A 253 -13.71 -1.02 3.10
C THR A 253 -13.45 0.36 3.69
N LEU A 254 -12.56 1.16 3.08
CA LEU A 254 -12.33 2.54 3.48
C LEU A 254 -13.58 3.41 3.34
N GLN A 255 -14.35 3.27 2.25
CA GLN A 255 -15.62 3.97 2.10
C GLN A 255 -16.64 3.58 3.19
N ALA A 256 -16.74 2.30 3.52
CA ALA A 256 -17.62 1.83 4.60
C ALA A 256 -17.20 2.42 5.95
N MET A 257 -15.89 2.51 6.23
CA MET A 257 -15.35 3.17 7.42
C MET A 257 -15.70 4.67 7.45
N ALA A 258 -15.50 5.39 6.33
CA ALA A 258 -15.83 6.81 6.22
C ALA A 258 -17.33 7.07 6.49
N ARG A 259 -18.23 6.29 5.88
CA ARG A 259 -19.68 6.40 6.11
C ARG A 259 -20.07 6.15 7.56
N ARG A 260 -19.44 5.17 8.22
CA ARG A 260 -19.68 4.90 9.64
C ARG A 260 -19.24 6.06 10.51
N MET A 261 -18.05 6.61 10.26
CA MET A 261 -17.55 7.78 10.98
C MET A 261 -18.45 9.01 10.80
N GLN A 262 -18.99 9.24 9.61
CA GLN A 262 -19.99 10.30 9.40
C GLN A 262 -21.24 10.10 10.26
N GLY A 263 -21.78 8.87 10.30
CA GLY A 263 -22.91 8.55 11.16
C GLY A 263 -22.61 8.79 12.64
N ASP A 264 -21.44 8.37 13.11
CA ASP A 264 -21.00 8.57 14.49
C ASP A 264 -20.84 10.07 14.82
N LEU A 265 -20.32 10.88 13.89
CA LEU A 265 -20.19 12.35 14.04
C LEU A 265 -21.55 13.05 14.06
N GLU A 266 -22.48 12.66 13.19
CA GLU A 266 -23.86 13.17 13.19
C GLU A 266 -24.57 12.85 14.50
N GLU A 267 -24.46 11.61 14.98
CA GLU A 267 -25.03 11.19 16.27
C GLU A 267 -24.43 12.00 17.43
N SER A 268 -23.10 12.17 17.45
CA SER A 268 -22.41 12.97 18.47
C SER A 268 -22.83 14.44 18.43
N SER A 269 -23.03 15.02 17.24
CA SER A 269 -23.52 16.39 17.07
C SER A 269 -24.95 16.56 17.60
N VAL A 270 -25.84 15.61 17.31
CA VAL A 270 -27.20 15.59 17.86
C VAL A 270 -27.17 15.49 19.39
N ALA A 271 -26.34 14.61 19.95
CA ALA A 271 -26.16 14.46 21.39
C ALA A 271 -25.63 15.74 22.05
N ALA A 272 -24.67 16.42 21.42
CA ALA A 272 -24.14 17.70 21.90
C ALA A 272 -25.21 18.81 21.91
N HIS A 273 -26.04 18.89 20.85
CA HIS A 273 -27.15 19.84 20.79
C HIS A 273 -28.23 19.55 21.86
N GLU A 274 -28.60 18.29 22.05
CA GLU A 274 -29.51 17.84 23.11
C GLU A 274 -28.96 18.23 24.50
N MET A 275 -27.67 17.98 24.75
CA MET A 275 -26.99 18.32 26.00
C MET A 275 -27.00 19.83 26.25
N SER A 276 -26.68 20.64 25.23
CA SER A 276 -26.72 22.11 25.32
C SER A 276 -28.12 22.63 25.69
N ARG A 277 -29.19 22.06 25.10
CA ARG A 277 -30.58 22.39 25.49
C ARG A 277 -30.87 22.01 26.93
N ARG A 278 -30.42 20.85 27.39
CA ARG A 278 -30.61 20.39 28.78
C ARG A 278 -29.89 21.32 29.77
N ILE A 279 -28.66 21.72 29.47
CA ILE A 279 -27.88 22.67 30.29
C ILE A 279 -28.61 24.01 30.41
N SER A 280 -29.11 24.56 29.29
CA SER A 280 -29.89 25.81 29.29
C SER A 280 -31.16 25.71 30.14
N ASN A 281 -31.89 24.59 30.04
CA ASN A 281 -33.08 24.34 30.87
C ASN A 281 -32.76 24.24 32.38
N VAL A 282 -31.64 23.59 32.75
CA VAL A 282 -31.21 23.51 34.15
C VAL A 282 -30.81 24.90 34.66
N SER A 283 -30.08 25.70 33.88
CA SER A 283 -29.73 27.08 34.23
C SER A 283 -30.98 27.94 34.51
N ALA A 284 -31.98 27.88 33.61
CA ALA A 284 -33.24 28.60 33.79
C ALA A 284 -34.00 28.15 35.06
N LYS A 285 -34.01 26.85 35.36
CA LYS A 285 -34.62 26.30 36.58
C LYS A 285 -33.86 26.75 37.83
N SER A 286 -32.54 26.77 37.82
CA SER A 286 -31.70 27.21 38.94
C SER A 286 -31.90 28.70 39.23
N SER A 287 -31.92 29.54 38.18
CA SER A 287 -32.21 30.97 38.32
C SER A 287 -33.61 31.23 38.89
N ARG A 288 -34.61 30.43 38.48
CA ARG A 288 -35.95 30.49 39.06
C ARG A 288 -35.96 30.05 40.53
N ALA A 289 -35.24 28.99 40.89
CA ALA A 289 -35.15 28.52 42.27
C ALA A 289 -34.52 29.58 43.19
N SER A 290 -33.45 30.25 42.74
CA SER A 290 -32.84 31.37 43.48
C SER A 290 -33.80 32.54 43.69
N ARG A 291 -34.58 32.93 42.67
CA ARG A 291 -35.64 33.95 42.83
C ARG A 291 -36.69 33.55 43.86
N VAL A 292 -37.20 32.32 43.77
CA VAL A 292 -38.19 31.80 44.73
C VAL A 292 -37.63 31.75 46.15
N ALA A 293 -36.35 31.41 46.33
CA ALA A 293 -35.69 31.44 47.63
C ALA A 293 -35.57 32.88 48.18
N SER A 294 -35.25 33.86 47.33
CA SER A 294 -35.24 35.28 47.70
C SER A 294 -36.61 35.76 48.16
N ASP A 295 -37.66 35.47 47.38
CA ASP A 295 -39.04 35.84 47.70
C ASP A 295 -39.52 35.19 49.01
N ALA A 296 -39.16 33.91 49.21
CA ALA A 296 -39.51 33.18 50.43
C ALA A 296 -38.78 33.75 51.67
N THR A 297 -37.54 34.24 51.50
CA THR A 297 -36.78 34.90 52.57
C THR A 297 -37.45 36.21 52.99
N GLU A 298 -37.87 37.04 52.02
CA GLU A 298 -38.58 38.29 52.28
C GLU A 298 -39.93 38.04 52.99
N LEU A 299 -40.68 37.03 52.55
CA LEU A 299 -41.94 36.63 53.17
C LEU A 299 -41.75 36.11 54.60
N ALA A 300 -40.70 35.33 54.84
CA ALA A 300 -40.35 34.84 56.17
C ALA A 300 -39.97 35.99 57.11
N GLN A 301 -39.17 36.96 56.64
CA GLN A 301 -38.82 38.16 57.41
C GLN A 301 -40.05 39.00 57.77
N THR A 302 -40.96 39.20 56.82
CA THR A 302 -42.21 39.93 57.05
C THR A 302 -43.10 39.21 58.06
N SER A 303 -43.22 37.89 57.95
CA SER A 303 -43.95 37.05 58.91
C SER A 303 -43.35 37.14 60.31
N ASN A 304 -42.02 37.10 60.42
CA ASN A 304 -41.31 37.22 61.68
C ASN A 304 -41.59 38.56 62.37
N GLU A 305 -41.58 39.66 61.61
CA GLU A 305 -41.89 41.00 62.16
C GLU A 305 -43.34 41.11 62.62
N ASN A 306 -44.30 40.54 61.87
CA ASN A 306 -45.70 40.53 62.28
C ASN A 306 -45.92 39.73 63.57
N ILE A 307 -45.27 38.57 63.71
CA ILE A 307 -45.33 37.74 64.91
C ILE A 307 -44.66 38.45 66.09
N ARG A 308 -43.51 39.10 65.87
CA ARG A 308 -42.84 39.93 66.89
C ARG A 308 -43.75 41.04 67.40
N ARG A 309 -44.45 41.74 66.51
CA ARG A 309 -45.46 42.76 66.88
C ARG A 309 -46.61 42.15 67.67
N LEU A 310 -47.04 40.93 67.36
CA LEU A 310 -48.06 40.18 68.09
C LEU A 310 -47.60 39.84 69.51
N GLY A 311 -46.33 39.44 69.68
CA GLY A 311 -45.72 39.21 71.00
C GLY A 311 -45.62 40.48 71.85
N VAL A 312 -45.27 41.61 71.24
CA VAL A 312 -45.31 42.93 71.91
C VAL A 312 -46.73 43.28 72.36
N ALA A 313 -47.72 43.13 71.48
CA ALA A 313 -49.12 43.40 71.80
C ALA A 313 -49.64 42.48 72.92
N ALA A 314 -49.30 41.19 72.89
CA ALA A 314 -49.65 40.25 73.97
C ALA A 314 -49.02 40.67 75.31
N THR A 315 -47.77 41.14 75.29
CA THR A 315 -47.09 41.68 76.48
C THR A 315 -47.77 42.94 77.02
N GLU A 316 -48.22 43.84 76.14
CA GLU A 316 -48.97 45.03 76.54
C GLU A 316 -50.33 44.66 77.13
N ILE A 317 -51.04 43.70 76.54
CA ILE A 317 -52.31 43.18 77.10
C ILE A 317 -52.06 42.55 78.47
N GLY A 318 -50.99 41.76 78.63
CA GLY A 318 -50.61 41.19 79.93
C GLY A 318 -50.50 42.24 81.03
N LYS A 319 -49.81 43.37 80.77
CA LYS A 319 -49.70 44.49 81.72
C LYS A 319 -51.06 45.13 82.07
N VAL A 320 -51.97 45.21 81.10
CA VAL A 320 -53.34 45.71 81.33
C VAL A 320 -54.10 44.74 82.23
N ILE A 321 -53.98 43.43 81.98
CA ILE A 321 -54.62 42.39 82.80
C ILE A 321 -54.07 42.39 84.23
N ASP A 322 -52.76 42.52 84.43
CA ASP A 322 -52.15 42.68 85.76
C ASP A 322 -52.72 43.88 86.52
N THR A 323 -52.97 44.98 85.81
CA THR A 323 -53.59 46.18 86.38
C THR A 323 -55.04 45.93 86.78
N ILE A 324 -55.83 45.26 85.93
CA ILE A 324 -57.23 44.91 86.23
C ILE A 324 -57.31 43.92 87.39
N GLN A 325 -56.42 42.94 87.45
CA GLN A 325 -56.28 42.01 88.58
C GLN A 325 -56.05 42.79 89.88
N GLY A 326 -55.11 43.74 89.88
CA GLY A 326 -54.85 44.61 91.03
C GLY A 326 -56.05 45.48 91.43
N ILE A 327 -56.81 46.01 90.45
CA ILE A 327 -58.06 46.75 90.70
C ILE A 327 -59.14 45.85 91.30
N ALA A 328 -59.30 44.62 90.79
CA ALA A 328 -60.26 43.64 91.29
C ALA A 328 -59.95 43.25 92.74
N GLU A 329 -58.67 43.00 93.06
CA GLU A 329 -58.21 42.74 94.42
C GLU A 329 -58.48 43.91 95.37
N GLN A 330 -58.16 45.14 94.95
CA GLN A 330 -58.47 46.35 95.72
C GLN A 330 -59.98 46.53 95.91
N THR A 331 -60.78 46.29 94.88
CA THR A 331 -62.25 46.39 94.93
C THR A 331 -62.83 45.35 95.89
N ASN A 332 -62.32 44.13 95.87
CA ASN A 332 -62.70 43.08 96.82
C ASN A 332 -62.37 43.46 98.27
N LEU A 333 -61.20 44.08 98.52
CA LEU A 333 -60.84 44.59 99.85
C LEU A 333 -61.72 45.77 100.29
N LEU A 334 -62.02 46.71 99.39
CA LEU A 334 -62.94 47.82 99.66
C LEU A 334 -64.36 47.33 99.97
N ALA A 335 -64.86 46.38 99.19
CA ALA A 335 -66.14 45.74 99.39
C ALA A 335 -66.20 44.97 100.71
N LEU A 336 -65.12 44.24 101.06
CA LEU A 336 -64.99 43.57 102.35
C LEU A 336 -65.06 44.57 103.52
N ASN A 337 -64.35 45.69 103.43
CA ASN A 337 -64.40 46.75 104.45
C ASN A 337 -65.81 47.35 104.56
N ALA A 338 -66.49 47.57 103.43
CA ALA A 338 -67.87 48.05 103.40
C ALA A 338 -68.85 47.03 104.00
N THR A 339 -68.69 45.73 103.75
CA THR A 339 -69.49 44.67 104.38
C THR A 339 -69.29 44.65 105.91
N ILE A 340 -68.06 44.84 106.39
CA ILE A 340 -67.75 44.93 107.82
C ILE A 340 -68.46 46.13 108.46
N GLU A 341 -68.36 47.32 107.85
CA GLU A 341 -68.98 48.52 108.39
C GLU A 341 -70.52 48.49 108.30
N ALA A 342 -71.06 47.88 107.24
CA ALA A 342 -72.50 47.66 107.11
C ALA A 342 -73.03 46.68 108.18
N ALA A 343 -72.29 45.62 108.50
CA ALA A 343 -72.61 44.72 109.62
C ALA A 343 -72.55 45.44 110.97
N ARG A 344 -71.64 46.41 111.13
CA ARG A 344 -71.49 47.24 112.33
C ARG A 344 -72.67 48.19 112.57
N ALA A 345 -73.33 48.64 111.50
CA ALA A 345 -74.50 49.52 111.55
C ALA A 345 -75.83 48.79 111.86
N GLY A 346 -75.84 47.46 112.00
CA GLY A 346 -77.03 46.67 112.35
C GLY A 346 -78.15 46.76 111.31
N ASP A 347 -79.40 46.85 111.75
CA ASP A 347 -80.58 46.88 110.86
C ASP A 347 -80.57 48.05 109.86
N ALA A 348 -79.96 49.19 110.22
CA ALA A 348 -79.83 50.36 109.35
C ALA A 348 -78.85 50.16 108.18
N GLY A 349 -77.93 49.19 108.30
CA GLY A 349 -76.90 48.87 107.30
C GLY A 349 -77.28 47.76 106.32
N SER A 350 -78.44 47.12 106.48
CA SER A 350 -78.82 45.92 105.73
C SER A 350 -78.79 46.10 104.20
N GLY A 351 -79.31 47.24 103.69
CA GLY A 351 -79.25 47.56 102.25
C GLY A 351 -77.83 47.78 101.72
N PHE A 352 -76.95 48.39 102.53
CA PHE A 352 -75.53 48.58 102.20
C PHE A 352 -74.75 47.25 102.23
N ALA A 353 -75.09 46.34 103.14
CA ALA A 353 -74.46 45.03 103.23
C ALA A 353 -74.73 44.17 101.98
N VAL A 354 -75.94 44.25 101.41
CA VAL A 354 -76.29 43.56 100.17
C VAL A 354 -75.44 44.09 99.00
N VAL A 355 -75.36 45.42 98.85
CA VAL A 355 -74.55 46.03 97.78
C VAL A 355 -73.06 45.71 97.96
N ALA A 356 -72.53 45.79 99.17
CA ALA A 356 -71.13 45.47 99.44
C ALA A 356 -70.81 43.99 99.12
N ASN A 357 -71.70 43.05 99.44
CA ASN A 357 -71.53 41.65 99.07
C ASN A 357 -71.63 41.42 97.55
N GLU A 358 -72.52 42.12 96.85
CA GLU A 358 -72.62 42.04 95.39
C GLU A 358 -71.34 42.57 94.71
N VAL A 359 -70.82 43.71 95.17
CA VAL A 359 -69.55 44.28 94.68
C VAL A 359 -68.38 43.33 94.98
N LYS A 360 -68.38 42.68 96.14
CA LYS A 360 -67.37 41.69 96.52
C LYS A 360 -67.38 40.48 95.58
N GLU A 361 -68.56 39.96 95.26
CA GLU A 361 -68.68 38.82 94.35
C GLU A 361 -68.31 39.20 92.91
N LEU A 362 -68.71 40.39 92.44
CA LEU A 362 -68.28 40.93 91.14
C LEU A 362 -66.76 41.11 91.06
N ALA A 363 -66.12 41.58 92.14
CA ALA A 363 -64.67 41.71 92.20
C ALA A 363 -63.98 40.33 92.16
N ARG A 364 -64.53 39.32 92.85
CA ARG A 364 -64.03 37.94 92.79
C ARG A 364 -64.18 37.32 91.40
N GLN A 365 -65.32 37.53 90.75
CA GLN A 365 -65.57 37.10 89.36
C GLN A 365 -64.61 37.79 88.39
N THR A 366 -64.37 39.10 88.58
CA THR A 366 -63.41 39.86 87.77
C THR A 366 -62.01 39.28 87.91
N ALA A 367 -61.54 39.04 89.15
CA ALA A 367 -60.23 38.44 89.43
C ALA A 367 -60.07 37.04 88.80
N SER A 368 -61.13 36.21 88.87
CA SER A 368 -61.13 34.90 88.23
C SER A 368 -61.05 35.01 86.69
N ALA A 369 -61.81 35.92 86.10
CA ALA A 369 -61.82 36.15 84.66
C ALA A 369 -60.47 36.71 84.16
N THR A 370 -59.83 37.59 84.94
CA THR A 370 -58.50 38.12 84.60
C THR A 370 -57.40 37.06 84.71
N ASP A 371 -57.47 36.14 85.66
CA ASP A 371 -56.53 35.00 85.76
C ASP A 371 -56.64 34.05 84.56
N GLU A 372 -57.87 33.78 84.10
CA GLU A 372 -58.10 33.03 82.86
C GLU A 372 -57.51 33.75 81.64
N ILE A 373 -57.70 35.07 81.52
CA ILE A 373 -57.12 35.86 80.42
C ILE A 373 -55.59 35.88 80.52
N HIS A 374 -55.03 36.00 81.73
CA HIS A 374 -53.59 35.98 81.96
C HIS A 374 -52.97 34.66 81.44
N THR A 375 -53.61 33.53 81.74
CA THR A 375 -53.21 32.21 81.21
C THR A 375 -53.23 32.19 79.67
N ARG A 376 -54.28 32.74 79.04
CA ARG A 376 -54.38 32.83 77.56
C ARG A 376 -53.29 33.71 76.96
N ILE A 377 -52.95 34.82 77.61
CA ILE A 377 -51.87 35.71 77.14
C ILE A 377 -50.52 35.00 77.22
N HIS A 378 -50.26 34.24 78.28
CA HIS A 378 -49.03 33.46 78.40
C HIS A 378 -48.93 32.35 77.33
N GLU A 379 -50.04 31.69 77.00
CA GLU A 379 -50.12 30.74 75.88
C GLU A 379 -49.82 31.42 74.53
N ILE A 380 -50.37 32.63 74.31
CA ILE A 380 -50.12 33.42 73.10
C ILE A 380 -48.65 33.81 72.99
N GLN A 381 -48.03 34.27 74.09
CA GLN A 381 -46.60 34.60 74.13
C GLN A 381 -45.73 33.39 73.79
N GLY A 382 -45.95 32.26 74.46
CA GLY A 382 -45.19 31.03 74.19
C GLY A 382 -45.36 30.52 72.74
N THR A 383 -46.57 30.62 72.19
CA THR A 383 -46.84 30.25 70.78
C THR A 383 -46.14 31.22 69.81
N THR A 384 -46.06 32.50 70.16
CA THR A 384 -45.37 33.53 69.38
C THR A 384 -43.86 33.27 69.36
N ASP A 385 -43.25 32.97 70.50
CA ASP A 385 -41.82 32.65 70.59
C ASP A 385 -41.46 31.40 69.78
N PHE A 386 -42.28 30.34 69.90
CA PHE A 386 -42.13 29.13 69.09
C PHE A 386 -42.25 29.41 67.58
N ALA A 387 -43.16 30.30 67.18
CA ALA A 387 -43.31 30.68 65.78
C ALA A 387 -42.10 31.48 65.26
N ILE A 388 -41.49 32.35 66.07
CA ILE A 388 -40.24 33.05 65.73
C ILE A 388 -39.10 32.06 65.51
N GLU A 389 -38.92 31.09 66.40
CA GLU A 389 -37.89 30.05 66.27
C GLU A 389 -38.09 29.22 64.99
N SER A 390 -39.33 28.79 64.73
CA SER A 390 -39.69 28.03 63.54
C SER A 390 -39.40 28.81 62.25
N ILE A 391 -39.70 30.10 62.22
CA ILE A 391 -39.39 30.96 61.07
C ILE A 391 -37.87 31.13 60.90
N GLY A 392 -37.11 31.23 61.99
CA GLY A 392 -35.65 31.26 61.94
C GLY A 392 -35.06 30.02 61.27
N GLN A 393 -35.59 28.83 61.59
CA GLN A 393 -35.19 27.59 60.92
C GLN A 393 -35.55 27.58 59.43
N ILE A 394 -36.74 28.07 59.07
CA ILE A 394 -37.17 28.20 57.67
C ILE A 394 -36.22 29.10 56.88
N VAL A 395 -35.82 30.25 57.45
CA VAL A 395 -34.86 31.17 56.81
C VAL A 395 -33.51 30.49 56.57
N SER A 396 -33.01 29.68 57.51
CA SER A 396 -31.77 28.91 57.32
C SER A 396 -31.89 27.94 56.14
N VAL A 397 -32.97 27.16 56.08
CA VAL A 397 -33.19 26.18 54.99
C VAL A 397 -33.31 26.88 53.62
N ILE A 398 -33.96 28.04 53.57
CA ILE A 398 -34.08 28.83 52.34
C ILE A 398 -32.71 29.38 51.89
N SER A 399 -31.87 29.81 52.84
CA SER A 399 -30.51 30.27 52.56
C SER A 399 -29.68 29.18 51.92
N ASP A 400 -29.69 27.96 52.48
CA ASP A 400 -28.98 26.80 51.93
C ASP A 400 -29.48 26.47 50.51
N MET A 401 -30.80 26.56 50.28
CA MET A 401 -31.41 26.33 48.98
C MET A 401 -30.96 27.37 47.93
N ASN A 402 -30.79 28.63 48.34
CA ASN A 402 -30.28 29.69 47.47
C ASN A 402 -28.80 29.46 47.12
N GLU A 403 -27.98 29.05 48.09
CA GLU A 403 -26.57 28.72 47.87
C GLU A 403 -26.39 27.61 46.85
N VAL A 404 -27.10 26.48 47.01
CA VAL A 404 -27.08 25.36 46.06
C VAL A 404 -27.54 25.82 44.66
N SER A 405 -28.55 26.69 44.58
CA SER A 405 -29.04 27.20 43.30
C SER A 405 -28.01 28.08 42.58
N MET A 406 -27.22 28.86 43.34
CA MET A 406 -26.13 29.67 42.80
C MET A 406 -24.93 28.80 42.38
N GLU A 407 -24.61 27.76 43.15
CA GLU A 407 -23.56 26.80 42.81
C GLU A 407 -23.86 26.08 41.48
N ILE A 408 -25.08 25.56 41.32
CA ILE A 408 -25.53 24.94 40.07
C ILE A 408 -25.42 25.92 38.89
N ALA A 409 -25.83 27.18 39.09
CA ALA A 409 -25.74 28.20 38.04
C ALA A 409 -24.27 28.47 37.66
N SER A 410 -23.37 28.55 38.64
CA SER A 410 -21.94 28.76 38.43
C SER A 410 -21.30 27.63 37.61
N VAL A 411 -21.52 26.36 38.01
CA VAL A 411 -20.97 25.18 37.32
C VAL A 411 -21.45 25.12 35.86
N ILE A 412 -22.71 25.52 35.61
CA ILE A 412 -23.27 25.57 34.26
C ILE A 412 -22.62 26.68 33.43
N SER A 413 -22.40 27.87 33.99
CA SER A 413 -21.71 28.96 33.30
C SER A 413 -20.29 28.58 32.89
N GLU A 414 -19.56 27.86 33.76
CA GLU A 414 -18.21 27.38 33.47
C GLU A 414 -18.20 26.26 32.40
N SER A 415 -19.16 25.33 32.47
CA SER A 415 -19.33 24.25 31.49
C SER A 415 -19.73 24.79 30.11
N ALA A 416 -20.54 25.85 30.05
CA ALA A 416 -20.89 26.53 28.80
C ALA A 416 -19.69 27.25 28.17
N TYR A 417 -18.73 27.72 28.97
CA TYR A 417 -17.51 28.36 28.49
C TYR A 417 -16.47 27.35 27.97
N SER A 418 -16.41 26.15 28.56
CA SER A 418 -15.50 25.09 28.10
C SER A 418 -16.01 24.36 26.84
N GLY A 419 -17.33 24.32 26.63
CA GLY A 419 -17.95 23.68 25.46
C GLY A 419 -17.82 24.45 24.14
N THR A 420 -17.36 25.71 24.16
CA THR A 420 -17.12 26.52 22.95
C THR A 420 -15.67 26.49 22.47
N ALA A 421 -14.79 25.78 23.19
CA ALA A 421 -13.35 25.74 22.92
C ALA A 421 -12.88 24.54 22.05
N TYR A 422 -13.80 23.69 21.57
CA TYR A 422 -13.50 22.52 20.75
C TYR A 422 -14.22 22.54 19.40
#